data_AF-A0A9D5ERW1-F1
#
_entry.id   AF-A0A9D5ERW1-F1
#
_cell.length_a   1.000
_cell.length_b   1.000
_cell.length_c   1.000
_cell.angle_alpha   90.00
_cell.angle_beta   90.00
_cell.angle_gamma   90.00
#
_symmetry.space_group_name_H-M   'P 1'
#
loop_
_entity.id
_entity.type
_entity.pdbx_description
1 polymer ?
#
loop_
_entity_poly.entity_id
_entity_poly.type
_entity_poly.pdbx_seq_one_letter_code
_entity_poly.pdbx_strand_id
1 'polypeptide(L)'
;MSPDEAVGRLNTILAHAWMIRTFLKHADEIQENEDMLDVPRTLYDSIRAVEPAHQRGDIAEFLRRLKGKQSKLRRAADYFAAHFREFSPHTNFEMASASLLGVVQAMDEVFSLVNWDEVRSLARSAPTESDASDPLDDIEIPEV
;
A
#
# COMPACT_ATOMS: atom_id res chain seq x y z
N MET A 1 17.84 0.74 9.11
CA MET A 1 17.25 1.71 8.17
C MET A 1 16.38 2.67 8.96
N SER A 2 16.48 3.98 8.71
CA SER A 2 15.59 4.94 9.38
C SER A 2 14.14 4.77 8.89
N PRO A 3 13.14 5.13 9.69
CA PRO A 3 11.74 5.08 9.27
C PRO A 3 11.44 5.91 8.00
N ASP A 4 12.03 7.10 7.90
CA ASP A 4 11.86 7.99 6.74
C ASP A 4 12.42 7.38 5.44
N GLU A 5 13.65 6.84 5.51
CA GLU A 5 14.27 6.14 4.38
C GLU A 5 13.43 4.93 3.93
N ALA A 6 12.87 4.20 4.90
CA ALA A 6 12.00 3.07 4.62
C ALA A 6 10.70 3.49 3.92
N VAL A 7 10.07 4.59 4.33
CA VAL A 7 8.88 5.15 3.66
C VAL A 7 9.20 5.48 2.21
N GLY A 8 10.33 6.17 1.95
CA GLY A 8 10.76 6.51 0.59
C GLY A 8 10.90 5.26 -0.29
N ARG A 9 11.63 4.24 0.21
CA ARG A 9 11.82 2.98 -0.53
C ARG A 9 10.51 2.23 -0.75
N LEU A 10 9.66 2.12 0.27
CA LEU A 10 8.37 1.45 0.17
C LEU A 10 7.44 2.17 -0.81
N ASN A 11 7.44 3.50 -0.85
CA ASN A 11 6.64 4.26 -1.80
C ASN A 11 7.04 3.96 -3.25
N THR A 12 8.35 3.86 -3.54
CA THR A 12 8.83 3.42 -4.86
C THR A 12 8.39 1.99 -5.18
N ILE A 13 8.46 1.07 -4.21
CA ILE A 13 7.99 -0.31 -4.39
C ILE A 13 6.47 -0.36 -4.67
N LEU A 14 5.68 0.47 -3.99
CA LEU A 14 4.25 0.61 -4.26
C LEU A 14 3.94 1.20 -5.64
N ALA A 15 4.80 2.07 -6.17
CA ALA A 15 4.68 2.55 -7.54
C ALA A 15 4.85 1.40 -8.55
N HIS A 16 5.78 0.47 -8.32
CA HIS A 16 5.89 -0.74 -9.15
C HIS A 16 4.65 -1.63 -9.03
N ALA A 17 4.12 -1.81 -7.82
CA ALA A 17 2.86 -2.51 -7.59
C ALA A 17 1.68 -1.86 -8.33
N TRP A 18 1.66 -0.52 -8.42
CA TRP A 18 0.64 0.23 -9.16
C TRP A 18 0.68 -0.03 -10.67
N MET A 19 1.87 -0.20 -11.24
CA MET A 19 2.02 -0.54 -12.66
C MET A 19 1.45 -1.92 -12.96
N ILE A 20 1.75 -2.91 -12.12
CA ILE A 20 1.19 -4.26 -12.22
C ILE A 20 -0.33 -4.21 -12.11
N ARG A 21 -0.86 -3.51 -11.11
CA ARG A 21 -2.29 -3.30 -10.93
C ARG A 21 -2.94 -2.65 -12.15
N THR A 22 -2.26 -1.69 -12.78
CA THR A 22 -2.75 -0.97 -13.96
C THR A 22 -2.78 -1.85 -15.20
N PHE A 23 -1.82 -2.77 -15.34
CA PHE A 23 -1.88 -3.80 -16.37
C PHE A 23 -3.06 -4.76 -16.13
N LEU A 24 -3.11 -5.38 -14.94
CA LEU A 24 -4.12 -6.41 -14.64
C LEU A 24 -5.57 -5.90 -14.70
N LYS A 25 -5.83 -4.67 -14.26
CA LYS A 25 -7.20 -4.09 -14.28
C LYS A 25 -7.73 -3.82 -15.69
N HIS A 26 -6.88 -3.83 -16.71
CA HIS A 26 -7.26 -3.59 -18.11
C HIS A 26 -7.03 -4.82 -18.99
N ALA A 27 -6.61 -5.94 -18.42
CA ALA A 27 -6.51 -7.19 -19.14
C ALA A 27 -7.90 -7.83 -19.20
N ASP A 28 -8.41 -8.07 -20.41
CA ASP A 28 -9.74 -8.64 -20.63
C ASP A 28 -9.86 -10.00 -19.93
N GLU A 29 -8.79 -10.81 -19.97
CA GLU A 29 -8.75 -12.14 -19.31
C GLU A 29 -8.95 -12.06 -17.79
N ILE A 30 -8.61 -10.92 -17.18
CA ILE A 30 -8.81 -10.67 -15.75
C ILE A 30 -10.19 -10.09 -15.49
N GLN A 31 -10.70 -9.21 -16.37
CA GLN A 31 -12.00 -8.57 -16.16
C GLN A 31 -13.16 -9.56 -16.17
N GLU A 32 -13.01 -10.68 -16.88
CA GLU A 32 -14.02 -11.74 -16.98
C GLU A 32 -13.96 -12.76 -15.84
N ASN A 33 -13.02 -12.64 -14.90
CA ASN A 33 -12.81 -13.62 -13.83
C ASN A 33 -12.79 -12.97 -12.43
N GLU A 34 -13.81 -13.29 -11.60
CA GLU A 34 -13.96 -12.68 -10.27
C GLU A 34 -12.82 -12.99 -9.30
N ASP A 35 -12.29 -14.21 -9.32
CA ASP A 35 -11.20 -14.63 -8.44
C ASP A 35 -9.90 -13.89 -8.78
N MET A 36 -9.62 -13.71 -10.07
CA MET A 36 -8.45 -12.95 -10.53
C MET A 36 -8.58 -11.45 -10.31
N LEU A 37 -9.79 -10.91 -10.27
CA LEU A 37 -10.01 -9.50 -9.92
C LEU A 37 -9.60 -9.18 -8.47
N ASP A 38 -9.52 -10.17 -7.58
CA ASP A 38 -9.04 -9.95 -6.20
C ASP A 38 -7.58 -9.45 -6.16
N VAL A 39 -6.74 -9.85 -7.13
CA VAL A 39 -5.34 -9.42 -7.21
C VAL A 39 -5.22 -7.91 -7.44
N PRO A 40 -5.72 -7.31 -8.54
CA PRO A 40 -5.65 -5.86 -8.75
C PRO A 40 -6.45 -5.06 -7.72
N ARG A 41 -7.50 -5.62 -7.10
CA ARG A 41 -8.23 -5.00 -5.98
C ARG A 41 -7.36 -4.93 -4.73
N THR A 42 -6.73 -6.04 -4.33
CA THR A 42 -5.83 -6.10 -3.17
C THR A 42 -4.66 -5.13 -3.32
N LEU A 43 -4.08 -5.00 -4.52
CA LEU A 43 -3.03 -4.01 -4.81
C LEU A 43 -3.55 -2.58 -4.62
N TYR A 44 -4.71 -2.26 -5.22
CA TYR A 44 -5.33 -0.95 -5.08
C TYR A 44 -5.60 -0.60 -3.62
N ASP A 45 -6.25 -1.49 -2.87
CA ASP A 45 -6.60 -1.27 -1.47
C ASP A 45 -5.38 -1.09 -0.56
N SER A 46 -4.30 -1.81 -0.84
CA SER A 46 -3.07 -1.71 -0.06
C SER A 46 -2.35 -0.38 -0.29
N ILE A 47 -2.31 0.08 -1.54
CA ILE A 47 -1.71 1.37 -1.90
C ILE A 47 -2.57 2.52 -1.35
N ARG A 48 -3.88 2.46 -1.52
CA ARG A 48 -4.82 3.47 -1.00
C ARG A 48 -4.86 3.54 0.52
N ALA A 49 -4.63 2.43 1.22
CA ALA A 49 -4.64 2.41 2.68
C ALA A 49 -3.54 3.26 3.32
N VAL A 50 -2.43 3.54 2.61
CA VAL A 50 -1.30 4.30 3.14
C VAL A 50 -1.20 5.73 2.59
N GLU A 51 -1.94 6.03 1.53
CA GLU A 51 -1.94 7.33 0.85
C GLU A 51 -2.24 8.51 1.81
N PRO A 52 -3.25 8.47 2.69
CA PRO A 52 -3.50 9.57 3.61
C PRO A 52 -2.34 9.85 4.58
N ALA A 53 -1.73 8.79 5.10
CA ALA A 53 -0.57 8.90 6.00
C ALA A 53 0.64 9.47 5.26
N HIS A 54 0.87 9.04 4.01
CA HIS A 54 1.93 9.58 3.16
C HIS A 54 1.75 11.07 2.90
N GLN A 55 0.53 11.50 2.54
CA GLN A 55 0.21 12.90 2.23
C GLN A 55 0.42 13.84 3.42
N ARG A 56 0.17 13.38 4.66
CA ARG A 56 0.39 14.16 5.88
C ARG A 56 1.81 14.03 6.46
N GLY A 57 2.68 13.22 5.83
CA GLY A 57 4.02 12.94 6.37
C GLY A 57 4.01 12.09 7.65
N ASP A 58 2.93 11.37 7.95
CA ASP A 58 2.86 10.48 9.11
C ASP A 58 3.58 9.15 8.81
N ILE A 59 4.90 9.16 9.04
CA ILE A 59 5.81 8.03 8.84
C ILE A 59 5.36 6.80 9.64
N ALA A 60 4.93 6.99 10.89
CA ALA A 60 4.62 5.88 11.77
C ALA A 60 3.31 5.20 11.38
N GLU A 61 2.29 5.98 11.02
CA GLU A 61 1.04 5.46 10.48
C GLU A 61 1.24 4.76 9.14
N PHE A 62 2.01 5.36 8.23
CA PHE A 62 2.33 4.75 6.93
C PHE A 62 2.92 3.34 7.09
N LEU A 63 3.99 3.21 7.89
CA LEU A 63 4.71 1.95 8.06
C LEU A 63 3.83 0.88 8.73
N ARG A 64 3.06 1.24 9.76
CA ARG A 64 2.16 0.30 10.45
C ARG A 64 1.03 -0.17 9.53
N ARG A 65 0.38 0.75 8.81
CA ARG A 65 -0.69 0.40 7.88
C ARG A 65 -0.18 -0.51 6.78
N LEU A 66 0.95 -0.18 6.16
CA LEU A 66 1.51 -1.00 5.09
C LEU A 66 1.95 -2.37 5.59
N LYS A 67 2.62 -2.44 6.75
CA LYS A 67 3.02 -3.72 7.34
C LYS A 67 1.82 -4.62 7.64
N GLY A 68 0.69 -4.04 8.06
CA GLY A 68 -0.57 -4.76 8.24
C GLY A 68 -1.18 -5.33 6.95
N LYS A 69 -0.84 -4.76 5.78
CA LYS A 69 -1.28 -5.26 4.46
C LYS A 69 -0.36 -6.32 3.88
N GLN A 70 0.86 -6.46 4.40
CA GLN A 70 1.91 -7.32 3.83
C GLN A 70 1.47 -8.78 3.64
N SER A 71 0.78 -9.36 4.62
CA SER A 71 0.32 -10.75 4.53
C SER A 71 -0.76 -10.95 3.44
N LYS A 72 -1.59 -9.94 3.20
CA LYS A 72 -2.59 -9.98 2.11
C LYS A 72 -1.92 -9.84 0.75
N LEU A 73 -0.97 -8.91 0.62
CA LEU A 73 -0.18 -8.74 -0.61
C LEU A 73 0.58 -10.01 -0.98
N ARG A 74 1.23 -10.66 -0.01
CA ARG A 74 1.90 -11.96 -0.22
C ARG A 74 0.93 -13.01 -0.75
N ARG A 75 -0.24 -13.17 -0.12
CA ARG A 75 -1.25 -14.14 -0.58
C ARG A 75 -1.74 -13.85 -2.00
N ALA A 76 -1.99 -12.59 -2.35
CA ALA A 76 -2.39 -12.22 -3.70
C ALA A 76 -1.28 -12.51 -4.73
N ALA A 77 -0.01 -12.25 -4.36
CA ALA A 77 1.13 -12.56 -5.19
C ALA A 77 1.30 -14.07 -5.43
N ASP A 78 1.19 -14.88 -4.37
CA ASP A 78 1.30 -16.34 -4.46
C ASP A 78 0.15 -16.95 -5.27
N TYR A 79 -1.08 -16.46 -5.05
CA TYR A 79 -2.23 -16.86 -5.85
C TYR A 79 -2.02 -16.55 -7.33
N PHE A 80 -1.63 -15.31 -7.66
CA PHE A 80 -1.39 -14.94 -9.05
C PHE A 80 -0.29 -15.80 -9.67
N ALA A 81 0.81 -16.04 -8.95
CA ALA A 81 1.90 -16.85 -9.44
C ALA A 81 1.53 -18.31 -9.73
N ALA A 82 0.65 -18.88 -8.92
CA ALA A 82 0.18 -20.25 -9.12
C ALA A 82 -0.82 -20.38 -10.28
N HIS A 83 -1.68 -19.38 -10.50
CA HIS A 83 -2.85 -19.54 -11.36
C HIS A 83 -2.81 -18.71 -12.65
N PHE A 84 -1.87 -17.76 -12.86
CA PHE A 84 -1.93 -16.85 -14.02
C PHE A 84 -2.07 -17.55 -15.38
N ARG A 85 -1.46 -18.74 -15.53
CA ARG A 85 -1.51 -19.54 -16.77
C ARG A 85 -2.88 -20.14 -17.07
N GLU A 86 -3.74 -20.26 -16.08
CA GLU A 86 -5.13 -20.70 -16.24
C GLU A 86 -5.96 -19.66 -16.99
N PHE A 87 -5.56 -18.38 -16.89
CA PHE A 87 -6.25 -17.25 -17.53
C PHE A 87 -5.57 -16.83 -18.83
N SER A 88 -4.22 -16.81 -18.84
CA SER A 88 -3.47 -16.36 -20.00
C SER A 88 -2.04 -16.90 -20.02
N PRO A 89 -1.59 -17.54 -21.12
CA PRO A 89 -0.20 -17.97 -21.29
C PRO A 89 0.72 -16.85 -21.78
N HIS A 90 0.21 -15.63 -21.97
CA HIS A 90 0.98 -14.52 -22.51
C HIS A 90 2.12 -14.10 -21.57
N THR A 91 3.29 -13.81 -22.15
CA THR A 91 4.50 -13.39 -21.40
C THR A 91 4.25 -12.21 -20.47
N ASN A 92 3.32 -11.30 -20.81
CA ASN A 92 2.96 -10.18 -19.93
C ASN A 92 2.46 -10.64 -18.55
N PHE A 93 1.68 -11.73 -18.48
CA PHE A 93 1.19 -12.28 -17.21
C PHE A 93 2.29 -12.96 -16.42
N GLU A 94 3.17 -13.69 -17.10
CA GLU A 94 4.35 -14.29 -16.48
C GLU A 94 5.28 -13.23 -15.88
N MET A 95 5.54 -12.16 -16.62
CA MET A 95 6.36 -11.03 -16.14
C MET A 95 5.67 -10.24 -15.02
N ALA A 96 4.35 -10.04 -15.10
CA ALA A 96 3.58 -9.40 -14.04
C ALA A 96 3.60 -10.23 -12.75
N SER A 97 3.49 -11.55 -12.85
CA SER A 97 3.59 -12.49 -11.73
C SER A 97 4.96 -12.43 -11.06
N ALA A 98 6.03 -12.56 -11.84
CA ALA A 98 7.39 -12.46 -11.34
C ALA A 98 7.67 -11.09 -10.70
N SER A 99 7.19 -10.01 -11.33
CA SER A 99 7.32 -8.65 -10.82
C SER A 99 6.57 -8.47 -9.49
N LEU A 100 5.37 -9.03 -9.34
CA LEU A 100 4.60 -8.94 -8.10
C LEU A 100 5.25 -9.71 -6.95
N LEU A 101 5.80 -10.91 -7.22
CA LEU A 101 6.58 -11.64 -6.22
C LEU A 101 7.80 -10.82 -5.75
N GLY A 102 8.51 -10.20 -6.69
CA GLY A 102 9.65 -9.32 -6.41
C GLY A 102 9.27 -8.08 -5.58
N VAL A 103 8.11 -7.46 -5.86
CA VAL A 103 7.56 -6.37 -5.05
C VAL A 103 7.40 -6.81 -3.60
N VAL A 104 6.75 -7.94 -3.35
CA VAL A 104 6.49 -8.38 -1.97
C VAL A 104 7.79 -8.77 -1.27
N GLN A 105 8.73 -9.42 -1.96
CA GLN A 105 10.04 -9.74 -1.41
C GLN A 105 10.80 -8.45 -1.02
N ALA A 106 10.82 -7.45 -1.90
CA ALA A 106 11.48 -6.16 -1.61
C ALA A 106 10.83 -5.45 -0.41
N MET A 107 9.50 -5.55 -0.25
CA MET A 107 8.81 -5.03 0.93
C MET A 107 9.24 -5.77 2.20
N ASP A 108 9.34 -7.10 2.16
CA ASP A 108 9.79 -7.91 3.31
C ASP A 108 11.21 -7.53 3.73
N GLU A 109 12.11 -7.37 2.76
CA GLU A 109 13.48 -6.91 2.98
C GLU A 109 13.49 -5.54 3.67
N VAL A 110 12.76 -4.55 3.15
CA VAL A 110 12.68 -3.22 3.78
C VAL A 110 12.14 -3.35 5.21
N PHE A 111 11.03 -4.06 5.43
CA PHE A 111 10.45 -4.20 6.76
C PHE A 111 11.37 -4.89 7.77
N SER A 112 12.21 -5.82 7.32
CA SER A 112 13.22 -6.48 8.17
C SER A 112 14.35 -5.55 8.61
N LEU A 113 14.62 -4.49 7.84
CA LEU A 113 15.71 -3.54 8.08
C LEU A 113 15.24 -2.26 8.80
N VAL A 114 13.94 -2.05 8.94
CA VAL A 114 13.34 -0.89 9.63
C VAL A 114 13.66 -0.91 11.13
N ASN A 115 14.08 0.23 11.66
CA ASN A 115 14.17 0.44 13.10
C ASN A 115 12.78 0.64 13.73
N TRP A 116 12.13 -0.45 14.14
CA TRP A 116 10.77 -0.40 14.69
C TRP A 116 10.65 0.26 16.07
N ASP A 117 11.75 0.36 16.83
CA ASP A 117 11.76 1.13 18.08
C ASP A 117 11.55 2.62 17.82
N GLU A 118 12.21 3.14 16.79
CA GLU A 118 12.05 4.53 16.35
C GLU A 118 10.65 4.80 15.82
N VAL A 119 10.09 3.87 15.03
CA VAL A 119 8.68 3.94 14.57
C VAL A 119 7.71 4.04 15.76
N ARG A 120 7.92 3.25 16.82
CA ARG A 120 7.11 3.31 18.05
C ARG A 120 7.31 4.62 18.82
N SER A 121 8.48 5.24 18.72
CA SER A 121 8.73 6.56 19.31
C SER A 121 7.97 7.66 18.55
N LEU A 122 8.05 7.66 17.22
CA LEU A 122 7.36 8.63 16.36
C LEU A 122 5.84 8.60 16.57
N ALA A 123 5.25 7.40 16.69
CA ALA A 123 3.81 7.25 16.93
C ALA A 123 3.32 7.87 18.25
N ARG A 124 4.19 7.95 19.27
CA ARG A 124 3.87 8.54 20.58
C ARG A 124 3.98 10.06 20.60
N SER A 125 4.74 10.63 19.67
CA SER A 125 4.96 12.06 19.54
C SER A 125 4.02 12.74 18.54
N ALA A 126 3.21 11.97 17.81
CA ALA A 126 2.23 12.51 16.88
C ALA A 126 1.13 13.26 17.66
N PRO A 127 0.82 14.52 17.31
CA PRO A 127 -0.25 15.26 17.96
C PRO A 127 -1.58 14.53 17.76
N THR A 128 -2.31 14.31 18.84
CA THR A 128 -3.72 13.89 18.77
C THR A 128 -4.52 14.98 18.06
N GLU A 129 -5.45 14.59 17.18
CA GLU A 129 -6.35 15.48 16.41
C GLU A 129 -7.17 16.48 17.27
N SER A 130 -7.01 16.50 18.60
CA SER A 130 -7.68 17.41 19.53
C SER A 130 -7.10 18.84 19.59
N ASP A 131 -6.02 19.15 18.88
CA ASP A 131 -5.36 20.46 18.91
C ASP A 131 -5.64 21.34 17.67
N ALA A 132 -6.45 20.86 16.72
CA ALA A 132 -7.02 21.73 15.70
C ALA A 132 -8.25 22.41 16.30
N SER A 133 -8.09 23.63 16.82
CA SER A 133 -9.24 24.50 17.09
C SER A 133 -10.04 24.62 15.80
N ASP A 134 -11.33 24.28 15.84
CA ASP A 134 -12.21 24.38 14.68
C ASP A 134 -12.23 25.85 14.23
N PRO A 135 -11.84 26.20 12.99
CA PRO A 135 -11.92 27.57 12.51
C PRO A 135 -13.35 28.12 12.46
N LEU A 136 -14.37 27.29 12.74
CA LEU A 136 -15.76 27.69 12.92
C LEU A 136 -16.11 28.11 14.35
N ASP A 137 -15.29 27.81 15.36
CA ASP A 137 -15.52 28.21 16.75
C ASP A 137 -15.34 29.73 16.96
N ASP A 138 -14.67 30.42 16.04
CA ASP A 138 -14.45 31.88 16.04
C ASP A 138 -15.54 32.67 15.27
N ILE A 139 -16.56 32.01 14.73
CA ILE A 139 -17.66 32.69 14.02
C ILE A 139 -18.78 33.01 15.02
N GLU A 140 -18.76 34.22 15.59
CA GLU A 140 -19.93 34.78 16.27
C GLU A 140 -21.10 34.88 15.29
N ILE A 141 -22.10 34.01 15.47
CA ILE A 141 -23.38 34.10 14.77
C ILE A 141 -24.15 35.29 15.36
N PRO A 142 -24.48 36.34 14.60
CA PRO A 142 -25.33 37.42 15.09
C PRO A 142 -26.73 36.88 15.36
N GLU A 143 -27.28 37.14 16.55
CA GLU A 143 -28.68 36.82 16.86
C GLU A 143 -29.61 37.58 15.90
N VAL A 144 -30.43 36.82 15.16
CA VAL A 144 -31.62 37.32 14.44
C VAL A 144 -32.80 36.42 14.73
#